data_AF-A0A7W0Q5U2-F1
#
_entry.id   AF-A0A7W0Q5U2-F1
#
_cell.length_a   1.000
_cell.length_b   1.000
_cell.length_c   1.000
_cell.angle_alpha   90.00
_cell.angle_beta   90.00
_cell.angle_gamma   90.00
#
_symmetry.space_group_name_H-M   'P 1'
#
loop_
_entity.id
_entity.type
_entity.pdbx_description
1 polymer ?
#
loop_
_entity_poly.entity_id
_entity_poly.type
_entity_poly.pdbx_seq_one_letter_code
_entity_poly.pdbx_strand_id
1 'polypeptide(L)'
;MSLTIDDIEWHDASLAAVEIFRRATRTVVRCAIESSDPVLRALVVEFVDCYQIEIVATFESGDPENIQSFREVTGEKLVNVQNKWRWLLADDVTTLRLFEINTGALEASHQIVARHCEVMESEGGTGPHR
;
A
#
# COMPACT_ATOMS: atom_id res chain seq x y z
N MET A 1 7.63 -15.61 -12.03
CA MET A 1 6.76 -15.82 -10.85
C MET A 1 6.36 -14.43 -10.39
N SER A 2 5.07 -14.14 -10.26
CA SER A 2 4.61 -12.83 -9.77
C SER A 2 4.76 -12.81 -8.25
N LEU A 3 5.55 -11.87 -7.73
CA LEU A 3 5.72 -11.66 -6.29
C LEU A 3 4.46 -11.01 -5.73
N THR A 4 3.97 -11.48 -4.59
CA THR A 4 2.88 -10.85 -3.84
C THR A 4 3.43 -10.13 -2.61
N ILE A 5 2.63 -9.24 -2.01
CA ILE A 5 3.04 -8.52 -0.79
C ILE A 5 3.31 -9.46 0.40
N ASP A 6 2.64 -10.60 0.45
CA ASP A 6 2.80 -11.59 1.50
C ASP A 6 4.07 -12.46 1.30
N ASP A 7 4.69 -12.40 0.11
CA ASP A 7 5.97 -13.07 -0.19
C ASP A 7 7.19 -12.24 0.22
N ILE A 8 6.99 -10.98 0.66
CA ILE A 8 8.07 -10.03 0.95
C ILE A 8 8.35 -9.98 2.45
N GLU A 9 9.60 -10.16 2.82
CA GLU A 9 10.07 -9.85 4.17
C GLU A 9 10.29 -8.35 4.29
N TRP A 10 9.39 -7.65 4.97
CA TRP A 10 9.42 -6.19 5.13
C TRP A 10 10.40 -5.69 6.20
N HIS A 11 11.18 -6.60 6.79
CA HIS A 11 12.22 -6.24 7.74
C HIS A 11 13.22 -5.28 7.07
N ASP A 12 13.58 -4.19 7.75
CA ASP A 12 14.46 -3.14 7.24
C ASP A 12 13.94 -2.34 6.02
N ALA A 13 12.63 -2.41 5.74
CA ALA A 13 11.97 -1.52 4.79
C ALA A 13 11.28 -0.35 5.51
N SER A 14 11.27 0.83 4.88
CA SER A 14 10.57 2.01 5.33
C SER A 14 9.63 2.49 4.23
N LEU A 15 8.44 2.95 4.63
CA LEU A 15 7.50 3.59 3.72
C LEU A 15 7.96 5.03 3.47
N ALA A 16 8.59 5.28 2.32
CA ALA A 16 9.19 6.58 2.02
C ALA A 16 8.17 7.58 1.48
N ALA A 17 7.26 7.10 0.64
CA ALA A 17 6.19 7.93 0.09
C ALA A 17 4.94 7.11 -0.21
N VAL A 18 3.80 7.79 -0.10
CA VAL A 18 2.51 7.32 -0.61
C VAL A 18 2.00 8.33 -1.63
N GLU A 19 1.98 7.92 -2.89
CA GLU A 19 1.60 8.77 -4.01
C GLU A 19 0.19 8.39 -4.49
N ILE A 20 -0.67 9.38 -4.68
CA ILE A 20 -2.03 9.17 -5.19
C ILE A 20 -2.12 9.72 -6.61
N PHE A 21 -2.29 8.84 -7.58
CA PHE A 21 -2.49 9.18 -8.98
C PHE A 21 -3.95 8.99 -9.37
N ARG A 22 -4.68 10.09 -9.56
CA ARG A 22 -6.04 10.04 -10.09
C ARG A 22 -6.04 10.43 -11.57
N ARG A 23 -6.39 9.48 -12.43
CA ARG A 23 -6.72 9.71 -13.85
C ARG A 23 -8.22 9.61 -14.03
N ALA A 24 -8.74 10.09 -15.17
CA ALA A 24 -10.18 10.22 -15.41
C ALA A 24 -11.01 8.96 -15.11
N THR A 25 -10.42 7.76 -15.27
CA THR A 25 -11.12 6.48 -15.09
C THR A 25 -10.51 5.56 -14.02
N ARG A 26 -9.39 5.95 -13.39
CA ARG A 26 -8.64 5.07 -12.50
C ARG A 26 -7.91 5.86 -11.42
N THR A 27 -7.99 5.37 -10.18
CA THR A 27 -7.16 5.84 -9.06
C THR A 27 -6.11 4.78 -8.78
N VAL A 28 -4.85 5.19 -8.72
CA VAL A 28 -3.72 4.36 -8.31
C VAL A 28 -3.13 4.96 -7.05
N VAL A 29 -2.85 4.13 -6.06
CA VAL A 29 -2.01 4.47 -4.92
C VAL A 29 -0.69 3.73 -5.10
N ARG A 30 0.43 4.44 -5.02
CA ARG A 30 1.77 3.87 -5.10
C ARG A 30 2.48 4.07 -3.78
N CYS A 31 3.04 2.99 -3.24
CA CYS A 31 3.91 3.02 -2.07
C CYS A 31 5.35 2.87 -2.55
N ALA A 32 6.16 3.90 -2.31
CA ALA A 32 7.60 3.87 -2.53
C ALA A 32 8.27 3.32 -1.27
N ILE A 33 9.12 2.32 -1.48
CA ILE A 33 9.81 1.60 -0.40
C ILE A 33 11.28 2.02 -0.40
N GLU A 34 11.77 2.45 0.76
CA GLU A 34 13.20 2.60 1.00
C GLU A 34 13.69 1.42 1.83
N SER A 35 14.83 0.84 1.45
CA SER A 35 15.45 -0.24 2.23
C SER A 35 16.96 -0.26 2.02
N SER A 36 17.69 -0.78 3.00
CA SER A 36 19.11 -1.13 2.86
C SER A 36 19.29 -2.37 1.96
N ASP A 37 18.28 -3.23 1.88
CA ASP A 37 18.25 -4.39 0.98
C ASP A 37 18.06 -3.93 -0.48
N PRO A 38 18.98 -4.27 -1.39
CA PRO A 38 18.91 -3.87 -2.80
C PRO A 38 17.70 -4.46 -3.54
N VAL A 39 17.19 -5.63 -3.12
CA VAL A 39 15.99 -6.25 -3.68
C VAL A 39 14.77 -5.42 -3.29
N LEU A 40 14.59 -5.15 -2.00
CA LEU A 40 13.43 -4.37 -1.50
C LEU A 40 13.44 -2.92 -2.01
N ARG A 41 14.62 -2.30 -2.11
CA ARG A 41 14.76 -0.95 -2.68
C ARG A 41 14.33 -0.87 -4.15
N ALA A 42 14.44 -1.99 -4.87
CA ALA A 42 13.97 -2.09 -6.23
C ALA A 42 12.47 -2.39 -6.29
N LEU A 43 11.71 -2.46 -5.20
CA LEU A 43 10.27 -2.75 -5.26
C LEU A 43 9.42 -1.48 -5.20
N VAL A 44 8.37 -1.47 -6.01
CA VAL A 44 7.28 -0.50 -5.95
C VAL A 44 5.99 -1.30 -5.77
N VAL A 45 5.17 -0.91 -4.80
CA VAL A 45 3.84 -1.51 -4.62
C VAL A 45 2.78 -0.57 -5.15
N GLU A 46 2.02 -1.00 -6.14
CA GLU A 46 0.91 -0.25 -6.71
C GLU A 46 -0.42 -0.91 -6.41
N PHE A 47 -1.36 -0.10 -5.95
CA PHE A 47 -2.75 -0.46 -5.78
C PHE A 47 -3.57 0.17 -6.89
N VAL A 48 -4.42 -0.64 -7.52
CA VAL A 48 -5.11 -0.29 -8.75
C VAL A 48 -6.61 -0.31 -8.52
N ASP A 49 -7.28 0.70 -9.08
CA ASP A 49 -8.70 0.96 -8.89
C ASP A 49 -9.01 1.13 -7.40
N CYS A 50 -8.31 2.08 -6.77
CA CYS A 50 -8.47 2.39 -5.36
C CYS A 50 -9.78 3.13 -5.09
N TYR A 51 -10.50 2.67 -4.07
CA TYR A 51 -11.75 3.25 -3.57
C TYR A 51 -11.59 3.99 -2.25
N GLN A 52 -10.64 3.55 -1.42
CA GLN A 52 -10.34 4.17 -0.14
C GLN A 52 -8.84 4.14 0.11
N ILE A 53 -8.34 5.22 0.68
CA ILE A 53 -7.08 5.24 1.41
C ILE A 53 -7.30 5.95 2.74
N GLU A 54 -6.81 5.35 3.81
CA GLU A 54 -6.82 5.92 5.16
C GLU A 54 -5.39 5.87 5.68
N ILE A 55 -4.88 7.02 6.11
CA ILE A 55 -3.51 7.18 6.60
C ILE A 55 -3.61 7.75 8.00
N VAL A 56 -3.20 6.96 8.98
CA VAL A 56 -2.92 7.40 10.34
C VAL A 56 -1.40 7.47 10.46
N ALA A 57 -0.87 8.67 10.66
CA ALA A 57 0.57 8.91 10.75
C ALA A 57 0.84 9.88 11.90
N THR A 58 1.99 9.67 12.57
CA THR A 58 2.43 10.50 13.69
C THR A 58 3.56 11.41 13.22
N PHE A 59 3.26 12.69 13.03
CA PHE A 59 4.23 13.69 12.55
C PHE A 59 5.16 14.22 13.65
N GLU A 60 5.08 13.68 14.86
CA GLU A 60 5.85 14.16 16.02
C GLU A 60 7.29 13.63 16.04
N SER A 61 7.57 12.53 15.35
CA SER A 61 8.90 11.94 15.21
C SER A 61 9.42 12.13 13.78
N GLY A 62 10.62 12.68 13.64
CA GLY A 62 11.37 12.65 12.37
C GLY A 62 11.97 11.28 12.05
N ASP A 63 11.47 10.22 12.71
CA ASP A 63 11.94 8.87 12.56
C ASP A 63 11.35 8.24 11.30
N PRO A 64 12.11 7.38 10.59
CA PRO A 64 11.60 6.66 9.43
C PRO A 64 10.36 5.81 9.77
N GLU A 65 9.38 5.81 8.87
CA GLU A 65 8.17 4.97 8.93
C GLU A 65 8.51 3.52 8.57
N ASN A 66 9.29 2.85 9.43
CA ASN A 66 9.72 1.46 9.24
C ASN A 66 8.52 0.52 9.17
N ILE A 67 8.41 -0.28 8.13
CA ILE A 67 7.29 -1.18 7.90
C ILE A 67 7.42 -2.37 8.87
N GLN A 68 6.51 -2.45 9.83
CA GLN A 68 6.41 -3.59 10.75
C GLN A 68 5.64 -4.75 10.11
N SER A 69 4.63 -4.42 9.32
CA SER A 69 3.85 -5.39 8.56
C SER A 69 3.21 -4.73 7.35
N PHE A 70 3.17 -5.46 6.24
CA PHE A 70 2.44 -5.08 5.05
C PHE A 70 1.81 -6.35 4.46
N ARG A 71 0.47 -6.40 4.47
CA ARG A 71 -0.28 -7.62 4.13
C ARG A 71 -1.63 -7.33 3.49
N GLU A 72 -2.18 -8.35 2.83
CA GLU A 72 -3.59 -8.38 2.47
C GLU A 72 -4.42 -8.84 3.67
N VAL A 73 -5.53 -8.14 3.94
CA VAL A 73 -6.46 -8.50 5.00
C VAL A 73 -7.59 -9.36 4.45
N THR A 74 -7.86 -10.46 5.17
CA THR A 74 -8.93 -11.41 4.84
C THR A 74 -9.96 -11.50 5.97
N GLY A 75 -11.02 -12.30 5.75
CA GLY A 75 -12.04 -12.56 6.78
C GLY A 75 -13.03 -11.41 7.03
N GLU A 76 -13.48 -11.27 8.27
CA GLU A 76 -14.57 -10.37 8.66
C GLU A 76 -14.27 -8.89 8.33
N LYS A 77 -13.02 -8.46 8.50
CA LYS A 77 -12.63 -7.07 8.22
C LYS A 77 -12.79 -6.72 6.73
N LEU A 78 -12.41 -7.63 5.83
CA LEU A 78 -12.64 -7.48 4.39
C LEU A 78 -14.14 -7.47 4.07
N VAL A 79 -14.91 -8.40 4.65
CA VAL A 79 -16.38 -8.48 4.45
C VAL A 79 -17.06 -7.17 4.87
N ASN A 80 -16.63 -6.56 5.98
CA ASN A 80 -17.15 -5.29 6.46
C ASN A 80 -16.85 -4.14 5.49
N VAL A 81 -15.64 -4.08 4.93
CA VAL A 81 -15.30 -3.11 3.87
C VAL A 81 -16.15 -3.33 2.62
N GLN A 82 -16.29 -4.56 2.15
CA GLN A 82 -17.11 -4.89 0.98
C GLN A 82 -18.59 -4.51 1.21
N ASN A 83 -19.13 -4.77 2.40
CA ASN A 83 -20.49 -4.38 2.77
C ASN A 83 -20.67 -2.86 2.83
N LYS A 84 -19.67 -2.12 3.35
CA LYS A 84 -19.66 -0.64 3.38
C LYS A 84 -19.77 -0.07 1.96
N TRP A 85 -19.02 -0.62 1.02
CA TRP A 85 -18.98 -0.14 -0.37
C TRP A 85 -20.12 -0.68 -1.24
N ARG A 86 -20.79 -1.77 -0.86
CA ARG A 86 -21.87 -2.41 -1.63
C ARG A 86 -22.99 -1.45 -2.04
N TRP A 87 -23.33 -0.50 -1.17
CA TRP A 87 -24.43 0.44 -1.43
C TRP A 87 -24.01 1.67 -2.26
N LEU A 88 -22.70 1.92 -2.36
CA LEU A 88 -22.15 3.10 -3.05
C LEU A 88 -21.66 2.77 -4.45
N LEU A 89 -21.24 1.53 -4.68
CA LEU A 89 -20.73 1.08 -5.97
C LEU A 89 -21.84 0.37 -6.74
N ALA A 90 -22.00 0.75 -8.01
CA ALA A 90 -22.85 0.03 -8.96
C ALA A 90 -22.23 -1.28 -9.46
N ASP A 91 -21.01 -1.60 -9.00
CA ASP A 91 -20.15 -2.66 -9.51
C ASP A 91 -19.93 -3.75 -8.45
N ASP A 92 -19.39 -4.89 -8.87
CA ASP A 92 -19.17 -6.06 -8.01
C ASP A 92 -18.13 -5.77 -6.93
N VAL A 93 -18.58 -5.70 -5.67
CA VAL A 93 -17.70 -5.45 -4.51
C VAL A 93 -16.87 -6.66 -4.09
N THR A 94 -17.15 -7.86 -4.61
CA THR A 94 -16.40 -9.07 -4.24
C THR A 94 -14.95 -9.06 -4.72
N THR A 95 -14.64 -8.21 -5.72
CA THR A 95 -13.26 -8.00 -6.18
C THR A 95 -12.51 -6.93 -5.37
N LEU A 96 -13.18 -6.23 -4.43
CA LEU A 96 -12.46 -5.34 -3.51
C LEU A 96 -11.58 -6.19 -2.58
N ARG A 97 -10.38 -5.67 -2.35
CA ARG A 97 -9.36 -6.16 -1.43
C ARG A 97 -9.05 -5.06 -0.42
N LEU A 98 -8.55 -5.46 0.76
CA LEU A 98 -8.11 -4.56 1.80
C LEU A 98 -6.64 -4.86 2.09
N PHE A 99 -5.81 -3.81 2.08
CA PHE A 99 -4.39 -3.90 2.37
C PHE A 99 -4.07 -3.04 3.58
N GLU A 100 -3.18 -3.53 4.43
CA GLU A 100 -2.73 -2.84 5.64
C GLU A 100 -1.22 -2.71 5.65
N ILE A 101 -0.73 -1.50 5.91
CA ILE A 101 0.67 -1.20 6.19
C ILE A 101 0.73 -0.62 7.60
N ASN A 102 1.35 -1.34 8.52
CA ASN A 102 1.63 -0.83 9.86
C ASN A 102 3.10 -0.45 9.94
N THR A 103 3.36 0.76 10.40
CA THR A 103 4.71 1.32 10.50
C THR A 103 5.12 1.49 11.96
N GLY A 104 6.42 1.65 12.20
CA GLY A 104 7.01 1.65 13.53
C GLY A 104 6.74 2.89 14.37
N ALA A 105 6.22 3.96 13.77
CA ALA A 105 5.74 5.12 14.52
C ALA A 105 4.50 4.74 15.35
N LEU A 106 4.39 5.28 16.57
CA LEU A 106 3.28 5.00 17.48
C LEU A 106 1.94 5.18 16.76
N GLU A 107 1.20 4.06 16.64
CA GLU A 107 -0.15 3.98 16.06
C GLU A 107 -0.24 4.34 14.56
N ALA A 108 0.86 4.37 13.83
CA ALA A 108 0.84 4.65 12.40
C ALA A 108 0.37 3.42 11.59
N SER A 109 -0.75 3.60 10.88
CA SER A 109 -1.41 2.56 10.10
C SER A 109 -2.01 3.13 8.83
N HIS A 110 -1.80 2.42 7.73
CA HIS A 110 -2.28 2.79 6.41
C HIS A 110 -3.19 1.68 5.91
N GLN A 111 -4.43 2.02 5.54
CA GLN A 111 -5.38 1.08 4.97
C GLN A 111 -5.73 1.50 3.56
N ILE A 112 -5.64 0.55 2.62
CA ILE A 112 -5.91 0.79 1.21
C ILE A 112 -6.95 -0.22 0.72
N VAL A 113 -8.03 0.28 0.13
CA VAL A 113 -9.07 -0.55 -0.50
C VAL A 113 -8.94 -0.40 -2.01
N ALA A 114 -8.61 -1.49 -2.70
CA ALA A 114 -8.34 -1.52 -4.13
C ALA A 114 -8.82 -2.85 -4.75
N ARG A 115 -8.86 -2.94 -6.08
CA ARG A 115 -9.20 -4.22 -6.76
C ARG A 115 -7.99 -5.09 -7.01
N HIS A 116 -6.82 -4.47 -7.23
CA HIS A 116 -5.59 -5.17 -7.53
C HIS A 116 -4.42 -4.54 -6.77
N CYS A 117 -3.44 -5.37 -6.45
CA CYS A 117 -2.15 -4.97 -5.90
C CYS A 117 -1.07 -5.61 -6.78
N GLU A 118 -0.12 -4.80 -7.23
CA GLU A 118 0.98 -5.21 -8.08
C GLU A 118 2.29 -4.83 -7.39
N VAL A 119 3.17 -5.81 -7.22
CA VAL A 119 4.55 -5.57 -6.84
C VAL A 119 5.40 -5.56 -8.10
N MET A 120 6.03 -4.44 -8.39
CA MET A 120 6.84 -4.23 -9.58
C MET A 120 8.28 -3.94 -9.20
N GLU A 121 9.21 -4.32 -10.07
CA GLU A 121 10.57 -3.82 -10.00
C GLU A 121 10.58 -2.35 -10.48
N SER A 122 11.14 -1.48 -9.66
CA SER A 122 11.52 -0.12 -10.00
C SER A 122 12.52 -0.20 -11.15
N GLU A 123 12.10 0.21 -12.34
CA GLU A 123 13.02 0.37 -13.47
C GLU A 123 14.09 1.37 -13.05
N GLY A 124 15.30 0.89 -12.76
CA GLY A 124 16.39 1.73 -12.29
C GLY A 124 16.62 2.92 -13.22
N GLY A 125 16.40 4.14 -12.71
CA GLY A 125 16.44 5.36 -13.52
C GLY A 125 16.52 6.65 -12.71
N THR A 126 17.73 6.97 -12.24
CA THR A 126 18.25 8.32 -11.95
C THR A 126 17.52 9.21 -10.93
N GLY A 127 18.03 9.17 -9.70
CA GLY A 127 18.39 10.39 -8.95
C GLY A 127 17.45 10.78 -7.80
N PRO A 128 17.98 11.14 -6.62
CA PRO A 128 17.18 11.73 -5.57
C PRO A 128 16.72 13.12 -6.01
N HIS A 129 15.44 13.41 -5.81
CA HIS A 129 14.96 14.79 -5.76
C HIS A 129 15.79 15.52 -4.68
N ARG A 130 16.62 16.47 -5.15
CA ARG A 130 17.28 17.48 -4.32
C ARG A 130 16.32 18.58 -3.92
#